data_AF-A0A0Q7SYS6-F1
#
_entry.id   AF-A0A0Q7SYS6-F1
#
_cell.length_a   1.000
_cell.length_b   1.000
_cell.length_c   1.000
_cell.angle_alpha   90.00
_cell.angle_beta   90.00
_cell.angle_gamma   90.00
#
_symmetry.space_group_name_H-M   'P 1'
#
loop_
_entity.id
_entity.type
_entity.pdbx_description
1 polymer ?
#
loop_
_entity_poly.entity_id
_entity_poly.type
_entity_poly.pdbx_seq_one_letter_code
_entity_poly.pdbx_strand_id
1 'polypeptide(L)'
;MRESRPDTVLIEPAPSLWERVICIGLIAMLTGALIGPVFAPLQEETPVLRLVWLPAYAAIFGMAAYRIDRMWRAWPAMLAMLSVVGLAFASKYWSIDYETTSRRVLALAISGVFALYLGAVFRGPHLPRLLMHAALVMAVGSLAMVFAFPSIGVHQADNAGLWRGLWYEKNQMGAVMVIGATAAAACLASPDPRRLLPALTLGLASMLVLATQSKTSLLCLIVGLGLVGGFCSLKRGGAAFSVVAIWVAVVVAGLGIWTWETHSVAVLEALGKDPSLTGRTEIWDSLMRKVADRPWTGYGYGAFWGRVGESVPADWVRKETGWTVPSAHNGWIDLLVQLGWPGAVLVGVLMAATALIAVLRSMGSGVREGWWGLGFLAAFFVLSLSESILVQHQSLPWVLFLAVLTRAVLPSPAPVAVPLVEKRRGAYQTGSRIAAQYPHGPVRSRTVVSR
;
A
#
# COMPACT_ATOMS: atom_id res chain seq x y z
N MET A 1 -1.27 -6.64 -43.34
CA MET A 1 -2.00 -5.63 -42.53
C MET A 1 -2.15 -6.19 -41.12
N ARG A 2 -1.44 -5.63 -40.14
CA ARG A 2 -1.62 -5.97 -38.72
C ARG A 2 -2.93 -5.32 -38.29
N GLU A 3 -3.96 -6.12 -38.02
CA GLU A 3 -5.20 -5.64 -37.45
C GLU A 3 -4.91 -4.96 -36.10
N SER A 4 -5.14 -3.66 -36.08
CA SER A 4 -5.21 -2.85 -34.87
C SER A 4 -6.33 -3.40 -33.99
N ARG A 5 -5.98 -4.20 -33.00
CA ARG A 5 -6.87 -4.48 -31.87
C ARG A 5 -7.24 -3.14 -31.25
N PRO A 6 -8.52 -2.75 -31.18
CA PRO A 6 -8.89 -1.60 -30.37
C PRO A 6 -8.58 -1.97 -28.92
N ASP A 7 -7.74 -1.18 -28.27
CA ASP A 7 -7.40 -1.25 -26.85
C ASP A 7 -8.63 -0.89 -25.99
N THR A 8 -9.66 -1.73 -26.00
CA THR A 8 -10.79 -1.64 -25.05
C THR A 8 -10.40 -2.32 -23.74
N VAL A 9 -9.40 -1.78 -23.04
CA VAL A 9 -8.98 -2.31 -21.73
C VAL A 9 -8.95 -1.20 -20.68
N LEU A 10 -10.12 -0.61 -20.42
CA LEU A 10 -10.50 -0.01 -19.14
C LEU A 10 -12.03 -0.20 -18.99
N ILE A 11 -12.46 -1.33 -18.40
CA ILE A 11 -13.88 -1.73 -18.32
C ILE A 11 -14.65 -0.90 -17.27
N GLU A 12 -13.99 -0.05 -16.48
CA GLU A 12 -14.67 0.93 -15.64
C GLU A 12 -14.21 2.35 -15.94
N PRO A 13 -15.15 3.32 -16.01
CA PRO A 13 -14.79 4.71 -16.20
C PRO A 13 -13.91 5.15 -15.05
N ALA A 14 -12.81 5.81 -15.41
CA ALA A 14 -11.87 6.33 -14.45
C ALA A 14 -12.60 7.28 -13.47
N PRO A 15 -12.25 7.30 -12.17
CA PRO A 15 -12.84 8.25 -11.22
C PRO A 15 -12.72 9.69 -11.75
N SER A 16 -13.70 10.52 -11.42
CA SER A 16 -13.77 11.90 -11.90
C SER A 16 -12.56 12.73 -11.42
N LEU A 17 -12.28 13.85 -12.09
CA LEU A 17 -11.12 14.69 -11.73
C LEU A 17 -11.22 15.21 -10.29
N TRP A 18 -12.40 15.64 -9.85
CA TRP A 18 -12.60 16.15 -8.50
C TRP A 18 -12.38 15.06 -7.44
N GLU A 19 -12.84 13.82 -7.67
CA GLU A 19 -12.58 12.69 -6.76
C GLU A 19 -11.06 12.48 -6.60
N ARG A 20 -10.30 12.52 -7.70
CA ARG A 20 -8.84 12.38 -7.66
C ARG A 20 -8.15 13.49 -6.87
N VAL A 21 -8.56 14.75 -7.10
CA VAL A 21 -7.97 15.90 -6.42
C VAL A 21 -8.22 15.84 -4.91
N ILE A 22 -9.46 15.55 -4.50
CA ILE A 22 -9.80 15.37 -3.09
C ILE A 22 -9.00 14.20 -2.50
N CYS A 23 -8.92 13.06 -3.18
CA CYS A 23 -8.14 11.93 -2.69
C CYS A 23 -6.64 12.24 -2.57
N ILE A 24 -6.05 13.00 -3.50
CA ILE A 24 -4.65 13.43 -3.37
C ILE A 24 -4.46 14.28 -2.11
N GLY A 25 -5.37 15.22 -1.84
CA GLY A 25 -5.38 16.01 -0.61
C GLY A 25 -5.49 15.15 0.65
N LEU A 26 -6.45 14.21 0.68
CA LEU A 26 -6.63 13.28 1.79
C LEU A 26 -5.41 12.37 1.99
N ILE A 27 -4.81 11.87 0.91
CA ILE A 27 -3.57 11.08 0.97
C ILE A 27 -2.46 11.92 1.60
N ALA A 28 -2.25 13.16 1.16
CA ALA A 28 -1.25 14.05 1.74
C ALA A 28 -1.49 14.27 3.24
N MET A 29 -2.73 14.51 3.65
CA MET A 29 -3.11 14.64 5.07
C MET A 29 -2.81 13.36 5.88
N LEU A 30 -3.15 12.18 5.34
CA LEU A 30 -2.89 10.87 5.98
C LEU A 30 -1.40 10.51 6.07
N THR A 31 -0.54 11.20 5.32
CA THR A 31 0.91 11.08 5.51
C THR A 31 1.43 11.99 6.61
N GLY A 32 0.65 12.98 7.07
CA GLY A 32 1.13 14.04 7.97
C GLY A 32 1.95 15.12 7.27
N ALA A 33 1.99 15.15 5.93
CA ALA A 33 2.72 16.15 5.16
C ALA A 33 2.23 17.56 5.53
N LEU A 34 3.16 18.46 5.84
CA LEU A 34 2.96 19.82 6.34
C LEU A 34 2.24 19.94 7.70
N ILE A 35 1.50 18.93 8.16
CA ILE A 35 0.82 18.95 9.45
C ILE A 35 1.83 19.03 10.60
N GLY A 36 2.83 18.14 10.61
CA GLY A 36 3.85 18.13 11.66
C GLY A 36 4.67 19.43 11.69
N PRO A 37 5.40 19.77 10.61
CA PRO A 37 6.33 20.90 10.65
C PRO A 37 5.67 22.28 10.77
N VAL A 38 4.45 22.46 10.27
CA VAL A 38 3.78 23.78 10.25
C VAL A 38 2.83 23.96 11.43
N PHE A 39 2.06 22.93 11.79
CA PHE A 39 1.01 23.05 12.80
C PHE A 39 1.35 22.41 14.15
N ALA A 40 2.38 21.55 14.22
CA ALA A 40 2.80 20.85 15.43
C ALA A 40 4.34 20.75 15.57
N PRO A 41 5.08 21.88 15.58
CA PRO A 41 6.55 21.85 15.57
C PRO A 41 7.17 21.18 16.81
N LEU A 42 6.42 21.11 17.92
CA LEU A 42 6.83 20.44 19.17
C LEU A 42 6.20 19.05 19.36
N GLN A 43 5.56 18.48 18.32
CA GLN A 43 4.80 17.21 18.38
C GLN A 43 3.66 17.19 19.42
N GLU A 44 3.19 18.36 19.85
CA GLU A 44 2.06 18.43 20.78
C GLU A 44 0.73 18.19 20.06
N GLU A 45 -0.09 17.26 20.60
CA GLU A 45 -1.49 17.12 20.21
C GLU A 45 -2.30 18.35 20.68
N THR A 46 -2.28 19.43 19.91
CA THR A 46 -3.16 20.57 20.16
C THR A 46 -4.60 20.24 19.70
N PRO A 47 -5.64 20.66 20.45
CA PRO A 47 -7.02 20.49 20.02
C PRO A 47 -7.32 21.11 18.65
N VAL A 48 -6.58 22.16 18.27
CA VAL A 48 -6.72 22.89 17.00
C VAL A 48 -6.36 22.01 15.80
N LEU A 49 -5.34 21.14 15.91
CA LEU A 49 -4.99 20.17 14.86
C LEU A 49 -6.15 19.23 14.51
N ARG A 50 -7.08 19.01 15.45
CA ARG A 50 -8.27 18.17 15.24
C ARG A 50 -9.29 18.83 14.31
N LEU A 51 -9.38 20.16 14.32
CA LEU A 51 -10.28 20.93 13.45
C LEU A 51 -9.86 20.83 11.98
N VAL A 52 -8.55 20.69 11.72
CA VAL A 52 -7.99 20.50 10.36
C VAL A 52 -8.54 19.23 9.70
N TRP A 53 -8.93 18.22 10.47
CA TRP A 53 -9.48 16.96 9.95
C TRP A 53 -10.98 16.99 9.67
N LEU A 54 -11.73 17.98 10.16
CA LEU A 54 -13.19 18.03 9.95
C LEU A 54 -13.58 18.12 8.46
N PRO A 55 -12.95 18.96 7.62
CA PRO A 55 -13.23 18.97 6.18
C PRO A 55 -12.87 17.64 5.51
N ALA A 56 -11.78 17.00 5.95
CA ALA A 56 -11.38 15.69 5.45
C ALA A 56 -12.43 14.62 5.76
N TYR A 57 -12.96 14.60 6.98
CA TYR A 57 -14.04 13.68 7.36
C TYR A 57 -15.31 13.92 6.55
N ALA A 58 -15.72 15.18 6.40
CA ALA A 58 -16.87 15.53 5.56
C ALA A 58 -16.68 15.07 4.11
N ALA A 59 -15.48 15.25 3.55
CA ALA A 59 -15.15 14.79 2.20
C ALA A 59 -15.19 13.25 2.08
N ILE A 60 -14.66 12.51 3.05
CA ILE A 60 -14.69 11.05 3.08
C ILE A 60 -16.14 10.54 3.08
N PHE A 61 -16.99 11.07 3.97
CA PHE A 61 -18.39 10.68 4.04
C PHE A 61 -19.17 11.08 2.79
N GLY A 62 -18.97 12.30 2.28
CA GLY A 62 -19.61 12.77 1.06
C GLY A 62 -19.25 11.91 -0.16
N MET A 63 -17.98 11.54 -0.32
CA MET A 63 -17.53 10.65 -1.39
C MET A 63 -18.04 9.21 -1.24
N ALA A 64 -18.05 8.67 -0.02
CA ALA A 64 -18.59 7.35 0.26
C ALA A 64 -20.11 7.29 -0.03
N ALA A 65 -20.86 8.32 0.36
CA ALA A 65 -22.28 8.45 0.05
C ALA A 65 -22.52 8.62 -1.46
N TYR A 66 -21.70 9.41 -2.14
CA TYR A 66 -21.78 9.60 -3.60
C TYR A 66 -21.54 8.29 -4.39
N ARG A 67 -20.74 7.36 -3.85
CA ARG A 67 -20.44 6.05 -4.45
C ARG A 67 -21.03 4.88 -3.64
N ILE A 68 -22.18 5.09 -3.00
CA ILE A 68 -22.80 4.09 -2.11
C ILE A 68 -23.05 2.74 -2.81
N ASP A 69 -23.34 2.79 -4.12
CA ASP A 69 -23.54 1.63 -5.00
C ASP A 69 -22.30 0.73 -5.10
N ARG A 70 -21.10 1.33 -5.01
CA ARG A 70 -19.82 0.61 -4.98
C ARG A 70 -19.44 0.22 -3.57
N MET A 71 -19.78 1.04 -2.59
CA MET A 71 -19.47 0.78 -1.18
C MET A 71 -20.17 -0.46 -0.65
N TRP A 72 -21.44 -0.66 -0.99
CA TRP A 72 -22.18 -1.84 -0.54
C TRP A 72 -21.60 -3.17 -1.07
N ARG A 73 -20.98 -3.14 -2.26
CA ARG A 73 -20.32 -4.33 -2.83
C ARG A 73 -19.06 -4.72 -2.07
N ALA A 74 -18.46 -3.79 -1.33
CA ALA A 74 -17.29 -4.03 -0.50
C ALA A 74 -17.63 -4.62 0.88
N TRP A 75 -18.82 -5.23 1.04
CA TRP A 75 -19.26 -5.82 2.32
C TRP A 75 -18.26 -6.78 2.98
N PRO A 76 -17.49 -7.64 2.28
CA PRO A 76 -16.54 -8.53 2.96
C PRO A 76 -15.40 -7.73 3.60
N ALA A 77 -14.95 -6.68 2.91
CA ALA A 77 -13.93 -5.77 3.42
C ALA A 77 -14.47 -4.92 4.57
N MET A 78 -15.74 -4.53 4.50
CA MET A 78 -16.43 -3.83 5.57
C MET A 78 -16.49 -4.67 6.84
N LEU A 79 -16.77 -5.98 6.75
CA LEU A 79 -16.71 -6.89 7.90
C LEU A 79 -15.30 -7.00 8.49
N ALA A 80 -14.26 -7.10 7.65
CA ALA A 80 -12.87 -7.11 8.11
C ALA A 80 -12.46 -5.79 8.78
N MET A 81 -12.92 -4.65 8.27
CA MET A 81 -12.71 -3.36 8.90
C MET A 81 -13.46 -3.26 10.24
N LEU A 82 -14.73 -3.71 10.27
CA LEU A 82 -15.57 -3.70 11.46
C LEU A 82 -15.05 -4.63 12.56
N SER A 83 -14.39 -5.74 12.23
CA SER A 83 -13.77 -6.60 13.25
C SER A 83 -12.61 -5.89 13.95
N VAL A 84 -11.75 -5.18 13.19
CA VAL A 84 -10.65 -4.39 13.77
C VAL A 84 -11.18 -3.21 14.58
N VAL A 85 -12.11 -2.43 14.01
CA VAL A 85 -12.72 -1.29 14.70
C VAL A 85 -13.53 -1.74 15.91
N GLY A 86 -14.22 -2.88 15.82
CA GLY A 86 -15.00 -3.46 16.91
C GLY A 86 -14.12 -3.91 18.07
N LEU A 87 -12.98 -4.56 17.79
CA LEU A 87 -12.00 -4.90 18.82
C LEU A 87 -11.38 -3.65 19.45
N ALA A 88 -11.02 -2.65 18.64
CA ALA A 88 -10.51 -1.37 19.13
C ALA A 88 -11.55 -0.63 19.99
N PHE A 89 -12.82 -0.66 19.60
CA PHE A 89 -13.93 -0.09 20.36
C PHE A 89 -14.16 -0.84 21.68
N ALA A 90 -14.18 -2.17 21.66
CA ALA A 90 -14.31 -2.98 22.86
C ALA A 90 -13.17 -2.69 23.86
N SER A 91 -11.97 -2.39 23.35
CA SER A 91 -10.82 -2.04 24.20
C SER A 91 -11.03 -0.81 25.09
N LYS A 92 -12.01 0.04 24.78
CA LYS A 92 -12.43 1.14 25.65
C LYS A 92 -12.77 0.69 27.07
N TYR A 93 -13.40 -0.47 27.25
CA TYR A 93 -13.91 -0.91 28.55
C TYR A 93 -12.81 -1.33 29.54
N TRP A 94 -11.62 -1.65 29.05
CA TRP A 94 -10.46 -2.02 29.88
C TRP A 94 -9.25 -1.10 29.63
N SER A 95 -9.46 0.00 28.92
CA SER A 95 -8.42 0.97 28.59
C SER A 95 -7.97 1.76 29.81
N ILE A 96 -6.69 2.10 29.86
CA ILE A 96 -6.16 3.04 30.87
C ILE A 96 -6.61 4.49 30.62
N ASP A 97 -6.97 4.83 29.38
CA ASP A 97 -7.55 6.13 29.00
C ASP A 97 -8.70 5.90 28.00
N TYR A 98 -9.93 5.91 28.54
CA TYR A 98 -11.14 5.68 27.75
C TYR A 98 -11.44 6.82 26.76
N GLU A 99 -11.03 8.05 27.07
CA GLU A 99 -11.34 9.23 26.27
C GLU A 99 -10.48 9.23 25.01
N THR A 100 -9.16 9.03 25.18
CA THR A 100 -8.23 8.90 24.06
C THR A 100 -8.57 7.69 23.20
N THR A 101 -8.94 6.55 23.82
CA THR A 101 -9.38 5.36 23.08
C THR A 101 -10.61 5.67 22.22
N SER A 102 -11.67 6.24 22.81
CA SER A 102 -12.92 6.55 22.09
C SER A 102 -12.67 7.48 20.89
N ARG A 103 -11.86 8.52 21.10
CA ARG A 103 -11.50 9.50 20.05
C ARG A 103 -10.71 8.84 18.91
N ARG A 104 -9.69 8.04 19.24
CA ARG A 104 -8.83 7.38 18.25
C ARG A 104 -9.57 6.29 17.48
N VAL A 105 -10.49 5.55 18.12
CA VAL A 105 -11.35 4.57 17.44
C VAL A 105 -12.24 5.24 16.38
N LEU A 106 -12.80 6.42 16.69
CA LEU A 106 -13.59 7.18 15.70
C LEU A 106 -12.72 7.57 14.49
N ALA A 107 -11.51 8.08 14.74
CA ALA A 107 -10.57 8.42 13.68
C ALA A 107 -10.18 7.19 12.84
N LEU A 108 -9.94 6.03 13.48
CA LEU A 108 -9.67 4.76 12.81
C LEU A 108 -10.84 4.33 11.91
N ALA A 109 -12.08 4.42 12.41
CA ALA A 109 -13.28 4.08 11.65
C ALA A 109 -13.44 4.95 10.40
N ILE A 110 -13.28 6.28 10.53
CA ILE A 110 -13.38 7.21 9.39
C ILE A 110 -12.25 6.96 8.37
N SER A 111 -11.02 6.72 8.86
CA SER A 111 -9.89 6.34 8.00
C SER A 111 -10.17 5.03 7.25
N GLY A 112 -10.83 4.08 7.91
CA GLY A 112 -11.27 2.82 7.33
C GLY A 112 -12.31 3.02 6.22
N VAL A 113 -13.29 3.92 6.40
CA VAL A 113 -14.24 4.28 5.34
C VAL A 113 -13.51 4.81 4.09
N PHE A 114 -12.50 5.65 4.27
CA PHE A 114 -11.68 6.11 3.15
C PHE A 114 -10.88 4.98 2.49
N ALA A 115 -10.35 4.03 3.26
CA ALA A 115 -9.67 2.86 2.73
C ALA A 115 -10.61 1.98 1.88
N LEU A 116 -11.83 1.72 2.37
CA LEU A 116 -12.87 1.03 1.61
C LEU A 116 -13.14 1.79 0.30
N TYR A 117 -13.30 3.12 0.37
CA TYR A 117 -13.57 3.97 -0.80
C TYR A 117 -12.46 3.84 -1.85
N LEU A 118 -11.20 3.94 -1.45
CA LEU A 118 -10.05 3.76 -2.34
C LEU A 118 -10.09 2.38 -3.03
N GLY A 119 -10.26 1.30 -2.26
CA GLY A 119 -10.27 -0.06 -2.79
C GLY A 119 -11.48 -0.39 -3.67
N ALA A 120 -12.64 0.22 -3.38
CA ALA A 120 -13.88 -0.02 -4.13
C ALA A 120 -13.96 0.79 -5.43
N VAL A 121 -13.47 2.03 -5.41
CA VAL A 121 -13.65 3.01 -6.50
C VAL A 121 -12.44 3.05 -7.45
N PHE A 122 -11.21 3.02 -6.94
CA PHE A 122 -9.99 3.16 -7.74
C PHE A 122 -9.46 1.82 -8.23
N ARG A 123 -10.16 1.20 -9.18
CA ARG A 123 -9.80 -0.13 -9.69
C ARG A 123 -8.69 -0.11 -10.75
N GLY A 124 -8.01 -1.24 -10.90
CA GLY A 124 -7.03 -1.48 -11.95
C GLY A 124 -5.83 -0.53 -11.84
N PRO A 125 -5.46 0.18 -12.92
CA PRO A 125 -4.35 1.12 -12.89
C PRO A 125 -4.67 2.44 -12.18
N HIS A 126 -5.93 2.69 -11.77
CA HIS A 126 -6.33 3.99 -11.23
C HIS A 126 -5.77 4.26 -9.83
N LEU A 127 -5.69 3.26 -8.93
CA LEU A 127 -5.09 3.44 -7.60
C LEU A 127 -3.58 3.67 -7.67
N PRO A 128 -2.77 2.85 -8.38
CA PRO A 128 -1.34 3.15 -8.55
C PRO A 128 -1.09 4.50 -9.23
N ARG A 129 -1.92 4.88 -10.23
CA ARG A 129 -1.82 6.21 -10.83
C ARG A 129 -2.12 7.31 -9.81
N LEU A 130 -3.18 7.20 -9.01
CA LEU A 130 -3.50 8.18 -7.97
C LEU A 130 -2.33 8.37 -7.01
N LEU A 131 -1.79 7.26 -6.50
CA LEU A 131 -0.67 7.26 -5.56
C LEU A 131 0.61 7.83 -6.18
N MET A 132 0.88 7.53 -7.44
CA MET A 132 1.99 8.13 -8.19
C MET A 132 1.84 9.65 -8.30
N HIS A 133 0.66 10.17 -8.65
CA HIS A 133 0.44 11.62 -8.73
C HIS A 133 0.56 12.28 -7.34
N ALA A 134 -0.03 11.67 -6.30
CA ALA A 134 0.09 12.16 -4.93
C ALA A 134 1.56 12.20 -4.48
N ALA A 135 2.31 11.11 -4.72
CA ALA A 135 3.72 11.03 -4.39
C ALA A 135 4.56 12.02 -5.17
N LEU A 136 4.28 12.25 -6.45
CA LEU A 136 4.99 13.25 -7.25
C LEU A 136 4.79 14.66 -6.70
N VAL A 137 3.55 15.04 -6.37
CA VAL A 137 3.25 16.34 -5.75
C VAL A 137 4.00 16.50 -4.43
N MET A 138 3.97 15.47 -3.57
CA MET A 138 4.69 15.49 -2.30
C MET A 138 6.22 15.46 -2.46
N ALA A 139 6.74 14.78 -3.49
CA ALA A 139 8.16 14.72 -3.78
C ALA A 139 8.71 16.07 -4.24
N VAL A 140 7.99 16.74 -5.16
CA VAL A 140 8.31 18.10 -5.60
C VAL A 140 8.20 19.08 -4.42
N GLY A 141 7.15 18.97 -3.60
CA GLY A 141 7.01 19.75 -2.37
C GLY A 141 8.16 19.50 -1.39
N SER A 142 8.64 18.27 -1.27
CA SER A 142 9.78 17.94 -0.40
C SER A 142 11.08 18.57 -0.90
N LEU A 143 11.33 18.58 -2.21
CA LEU A 143 12.47 19.30 -2.78
C LEU A 143 12.38 20.81 -2.52
N ALA A 144 11.18 21.39 -2.69
CA ALA A 144 10.95 22.79 -2.38
C ALA A 144 11.25 23.10 -0.91
N MET A 145 10.81 22.25 0.04
CA MET A 145 11.13 22.42 1.46
C MET A 145 12.62 22.27 1.75
N VAL A 146 13.31 21.32 1.12
CA VAL A 146 14.75 21.09 1.33
C VAL A 146 15.58 22.28 0.83
N PHE A 147 15.30 22.79 -0.36
CA PHE A 147 16.13 23.83 -0.98
C PHE A 147 15.70 25.26 -0.65
N ALA A 148 14.39 25.54 -0.56
CA ALA A 148 13.90 26.88 -0.26
C ALA A 148 13.75 27.15 1.25
N PHE A 149 13.48 26.10 2.05
CA PHE A 149 13.25 26.21 3.50
C PHE A 149 14.04 25.16 4.31
N PRO A 150 15.38 25.14 4.21
CA PRO A 150 16.20 24.08 4.80
C PRO A 150 16.05 23.93 6.32
N SER A 151 15.67 24.99 7.03
CA SER A 151 15.34 24.94 8.47
C SER A 151 14.19 23.97 8.78
N ILE A 152 13.27 23.79 7.82
CA ILE A 152 12.13 22.87 7.94
C ILE A 152 12.43 21.56 7.19
N GLY A 153 12.94 21.63 5.96
CA GLY A 153 13.13 20.44 5.11
C GLY A 153 14.27 19.51 5.51
N VAL A 154 15.21 19.97 6.35
CA VAL A 154 16.40 19.21 6.77
C VAL A 154 16.46 19.14 8.31
N HIS A 155 16.84 17.97 8.82
CA HIS A 155 17.05 17.75 10.26
C HIS A 155 18.26 18.56 10.77
N GLN A 156 18.08 19.21 11.93
CA GLN A 156 19.05 20.16 12.50
C GLN A 156 19.78 19.61 13.75
N ALA A 157 19.13 18.70 14.49
CA ALA A 157 19.65 18.13 15.74
C ALA A 157 19.95 16.64 15.53
N ASP A 158 19.08 15.76 16.02
CA ASP A 158 19.17 14.33 15.77
C ASP A 158 19.04 14.07 14.26
N ASN A 159 19.95 13.26 13.69
CA ASN A 159 20.04 13.04 12.24
C ASN A 159 20.41 14.29 11.41
N ALA A 160 21.22 15.20 11.95
CA ALA A 160 21.66 16.43 11.27
C ALA A 160 22.08 16.20 9.80
N GLY A 161 21.54 17.04 8.91
CA GLY A 161 21.83 16.99 7.47
C GLY A 161 20.97 16.01 6.66
N LEU A 162 20.18 15.14 7.30
CA LEU A 162 19.28 14.23 6.60
C LEU A 162 17.97 14.93 6.19
N TRP A 163 17.46 14.54 5.03
CA TRP A 163 16.28 15.17 4.44
C TRP A 163 15.00 14.59 5.05
N ARG A 164 14.11 15.48 5.50
CA ARG A 164 12.76 15.14 6.01
C ARG A 164 11.63 15.75 5.17
N GLY A 165 11.95 16.69 4.28
CA GLY A 165 11.01 17.20 3.27
C GLY A 165 9.77 17.85 3.91
N LEU A 166 8.59 17.35 3.56
CA LEU A 166 7.31 17.83 4.09
C LEU A 166 6.95 17.25 5.48
N TRP A 167 7.75 16.33 6.01
CA TRP A 167 7.45 15.56 7.22
C TRP A 167 8.32 15.96 8.40
N TYR A 168 7.89 15.54 9.59
CA TYR A 168 8.67 15.73 10.81
C TYR A 168 9.91 14.83 10.84
N GLU A 169 9.77 13.59 10.36
CA GLU A 169 10.84 12.59 10.36
C GLU A 169 11.26 12.14 8.96
N LYS A 170 12.55 11.87 8.80
CA LYS A 170 13.14 11.28 7.59
C LYS A 170 12.49 9.94 7.21
N ASN A 171 12.10 9.13 8.20
CA ASN A 171 11.52 7.80 7.97
C ASN A 171 10.10 7.90 7.38
N GLN A 172 9.34 8.94 7.74
CA GLN A 172 8.02 9.20 7.16
C GLN A 172 8.15 9.54 5.68
N MET A 173 9.09 10.42 5.32
CA MET A 173 9.42 10.72 3.93
C MET A 173 9.78 9.44 3.16
N GLY A 174 10.66 8.62 3.73
CA GLY A 174 11.08 7.36 3.12
C GLY A 174 9.92 6.41 2.86
N ALA A 175 9.04 6.19 3.85
CA ALA A 175 7.87 5.33 3.71
C ALA A 175 6.90 5.80 2.61
N VAL A 176 6.64 7.11 2.53
CA VAL A 176 5.74 7.67 1.50
C VAL A 176 6.35 7.57 0.12
N MET A 177 7.65 7.84 -0.02
CA MET A 177 8.35 7.75 -1.30
C MET A 177 8.44 6.30 -1.80
N VAL A 178 8.53 5.30 -0.92
CA VAL A 178 8.43 3.88 -1.30
C VAL A 178 7.06 3.56 -1.92
N ILE A 179 5.98 4.03 -1.32
CA ILE A 179 4.61 3.86 -1.87
C ILE A 179 4.54 4.51 -3.26
N GLY A 180 5.08 5.71 -3.41
CA GLY A 180 5.14 6.43 -4.69
C GLY A 180 5.95 5.71 -5.75
N ALA A 181 7.15 5.24 -5.41
CA ALA A 181 8.05 4.54 -6.32
C ALA A 181 7.46 3.20 -6.79
N THR A 182 6.89 2.41 -5.88
CA THR A 182 6.24 1.14 -6.24
C THR A 182 4.99 1.37 -7.10
N ALA A 183 4.22 2.42 -6.82
CA ALA A 183 3.08 2.82 -7.65
C ALA A 183 3.50 3.30 -9.05
N ALA A 184 4.59 4.07 -9.14
CA ALA A 184 5.18 4.53 -10.40
C ALA A 184 5.72 3.36 -11.23
N ALA A 185 6.41 2.40 -10.60
CA ALA A 185 6.88 1.18 -11.26
C ALA A 185 5.72 0.33 -11.82
N ALA A 186 4.62 0.22 -11.07
CA ALA A 186 3.42 -0.46 -11.55
C ALA A 186 2.78 0.27 -12.75
N CYS A 187 2.81 1.61 -12.76
CA CYS A 187 2.37 2.41 -13.90
C CYS A 187 3.27 2.18 -15.13
N LEU A 188 4.59 2.08 -14.97
CA LEU A 188 5.53 1.74 -16.05
C LEU A 188 5.35 0.32 -16.60
N ALA A 189 4.96 -0.62 -15.74
CA ALA A 189 4.66 -1.99 -16.12
C ALA A 189 3.33 -2.10 -16.91
N SER A 190 2.47 -1.08 -16.84
CA SER A 190 1.25 -0.98 -17.65
C SER A 190 1.59 -0.67 -19.12
N PRO A 191 0.83 -1.18 -20.11
CA PRO A 191 1.01 -0.87 -21.54
C PRO A 191 0.59 0.56 -21.93
N ASP A 192 0.46 1.47 -20.96
CA ASP A 192 0.21 2.88 -21.23
C ASP A 192 1.42 3.48 -21.98
N PRO A 193 1.22 4.18 -23.12
CA PRO A 193 2.33 4.83 -23.83
C PRO A 193 2.94 6.01 -23.05
N ARG A 194 2.21 6.59 -22.08
CA ARG A 194 2.68 7.76 -21.31
C ARG A 194 3.61 7.35 -20.18
N ARG A 195 4.86 7.05 -20.53
CA ARG A 195 5.87 6.54 -19.58
C ARG A 195 6.73 7.60 -18.91
N LEU A 196 6.76 8.82 -19.45
CA LEU A 196 7.63 9.89 -18.93
C LEU A 196 7.31 10.22 -17.46
N LEU A 197 6.04 10.48 -17.15
CA LEU A 197 5.63 10.88 -15.81
C LEU A 197 5.85 9.78 -14.75
N PRO A 198 5.49 8.50 -15.00
CA PRO A 198 5.88 7.40 -14.13
C PRO A 198 7.40 7.23 -13.98
N ALA A 199 8.20 7.39 -15.04
CA ALA A 199 9.66 7.29 -14.97
C ALA A 199 10.27 8.41 -14.12
N LEU A 200 9.81 9.65 -14.32
CA LEU A 200 10.20 10.80 -13.53
C LEU A 200 9.87 10.58 -12.04
N THR A 201 8.65 10.13 -11.75
CA THR A 201 8.19 9.87 -10.37
C THR A 201 9.01 8.77 -9.72
N LEU A 202 9.29 7.67 -10.45
CA LEU A 202 10.13 6.58 -9.94
C LEU A 202 11.55 7.06 -9.62
N GLY A 203 12.18 7.81 -10.54
CA GLY A 203 13.53 8.34 -10.33
C GLY A 203 13.58 9.31 -9.16
N LEU A 204 12.65 10.26 -9.09
CA LEU A 204 12.58 11.25 -8.03
C LEU A 204 12.29 10.62 -6.66
N ALA A 205 11.29 9.74 -6.57
CA ALA A 205 10.95 9.07 -5.31
C ALA A 205 12.11 8.17 -4.83
N SER A 206 12.77 7.44 -5.74
CA SER A 206 13.93 6.61 -5.38
C SER A 206 15.10 7.46 -4.88
N MET A 207 15.38 8.60 -5.53
CA MET A 207 16.40 9.54 -5.06
C MET A 207 16.09 10.08 -3.67
N LEU A 208 14.83 10.47 -3.41
CA LEU A 208 14.42 10.92 -2.09
C LEU A 208 14.51 9.83 -1.03
N VAL A 209 14.20 8.56 -1.35
CA VAL A 209 14.43 7.44 -0.43
C VAL A 209 15.91 7.33 -0.06
N LEU A 210 16.81 7.44 -1.04
CA LEU A 210 18.26 7.43 -0.78
C LEU A 210 18.70 8.62 0.08
N ALA A 211 18.12 9.80 -0.15
CA ALA A 211 18.39 11.01 0.63
C ALA A 211 17.96 10.92 2.10
N THR A 212 16.99 10.06 2.44
CA THR A 212 16.63 9.83 3.85
C THR A 212 17.67 8.98 4.59
N GLN A 213 18.54 8.25 3.88
CA GLN A 213 19.44 7.23 4.43
C GLN A 213 18.72 6.21 5.36
N SER A 214 17.42 5.99 5.17
CA SER A 214 16.66 5.01 5.94
C SER A 214 16.83 3.62 5.34
N LYS A 215 17.54 2.73 6.06
CA LYS A 215 17.77 1.35 5.60
C LYS A 215 16.47 0.56 5.43
N THR A 216 15.48 0.79 6.31
CA THR A 216 14.15 0.17 6.22
C THR A 216 13.44 0.64 4.95
N SER A 217 13.40 1.94 4.66
CA SER A 217 12.77 2.45 3.45
C SER A 217 13.48 1.96 2.19
N LEU A 218 14.81 1.87 2.19
CA LEU A 218 15.57 1.29 1.08
C LEU A 218 15.24 -0.19 0.87
N LEU A 219 15.16 -0.98 1.94
CA LEU A 219 14.75 -2.39 1.86
C LEU A 219 13.33 -2.53 1.31
N CYS A 220 12.38 -1.74 1.82
CA CYS A 220 11.00 -1.71 1.32
C CYS A 220 10.95 -1.30 -0.17
N LEU A 221 11.81 -0.37 -0.61
CA LEU A 221 11.94 0.02 -2.02
C LEU A 221 12.41 -1.15 -2.87
N ILE A 222 13.50 -1.82 -2.47
CA ILE A 222 14.06 -2.96 -3.19
C ILE A 222 13.05 -4.10 -3.28
N VAL A 223 12.41 -4.45 -2.17
CA VAL A 223 11.38 -5.51 -2.13
C VAL A 223 10.19 -5.15 -3.00
N GLY A 224 9.66 -3.93 -2.88
CA GLY A 224 8.50 -3.47 -3.63
C GLY A 224 8.76 -3.40 -5.14
N LEU A 225 9.89 -2.80 -5.55
CA LEU A 225 10.28 -2.73 -6.96
C LEU A 225 10.65 -4.11 -7.51
N GLY A 226 11.33 -4.94 -6.72
CA GLY A 226 11.72 -6.30 -7.07
C GLY A 226 10.51 -7.18 -7.35
N LEU A 227 9.44 -7.08 -6.56
CA LEU A 227 8.20 -7.80 -6.83
C LEU A 227 7.48 -7.26 -8.07
N VAL A 228 7.31 -5.94 -8.19
CA VAL A 228 6.64 -5.36 -9.37
C VAL A 228 7.39 -5.70 -10.66
N GLY A 229 8.72 -5.54 -10.66
CA GLY A 229 9.59 -5.88 -11.79
C GLY A 229 9.70 -7.38 -12.05
N GLY A 230 9.76 -8.19 -10.99
CA GLY A 230 9.76 -9.64 -11.03
C GLY A 230 8.52 -10.16 -11.72
N PHE A 231 7.32 -9.81 -11.25
CA PHE A 231 6.07 -10.21 -11.88
C PHE A 231 5.93 -9.70 -13.33
N CYS A 232 6.40 -8.49 -13.63
CA CYS A 232 6.46 -7.98 -15.00
C CYS A 232 7.35 -8.86 -15.91
N SER A 233 8.48 -9.31 -15.38
CA SER A 233 9.47 -10.13 -16.08
C SER A 233 8.99 -11.59 -16.23
N LEU A 234 8.38 -12.18 -15.19
CA LEU A 234 7.75 -13.51 -15.24
C LEU A 234 6.74 -13.58 -16.40
N LYS A 235 5.90 -12.55 -16.56
CA LYS A 235 4.92 -12.48 -17.65
C LYS A 235 5.56 -12.41 -19.04
N ARG A 236 6.72 -11.75 -19.17
CA ARG A 236 7.40 -11.54 -20.46
C ARG A 236 8.37 -12.67 -20.82
N GLY A 237 8.97 -13.32 -19.83
CA GLY A 237 10.07 -14.27 -19.99
C GLY A 237 9.67 -15.74 -20.20
N GLY A 238 8.38 -16.07 -20.14
CA GLY A 238 7.90 -17.45 -20.29
C GLY A 238 8.13 -18.31 -19.04
N ALA A 239 7.71 -19.58 -19.10
CA ALA A 239 7.68 -20.48 -17.94
C ALA A 239 9.08 -20.83 -17.40
N ALA A 240 10.07 -21.04 -18.27
CA ALA A 240 11.43 -21.39 -17.86
C ALA A 240 12.12 -20.24 -17.09
N PHE A 241 12.06 -19.01 -17.61
CA PHE A 241 12.53 -17.82 -16.90
C PHE A 241 11.82 -17.66 -15.55
N SER A 242 10.52 -18.00 -15.52
CA SER A 242 9.72 -17.87 -14.30
C SER A 242 10.14 -18.82 -13.20
N VAL A 243 10.40 -20.08 -13.54
CA VAL A 243 10.89 -21.08 -12.59
C VAL A 243 12.27 -20.69 -12.05
N VAL A 244 13.18 -20.25 -12.92
CA VAL A 244 14.53 -19.82 -12.53
C VAL A 244 14.46 -18.60 -11.60
N ALA A 245 13.67 -17.58 -11.95
CA ALA A 245 13.53 -16.37 -11.14
C ALA A 245 12.95 -16.66 -9.75
N ILE A 246 11.95 -17.55 -9.65
CA ILE A 246 11.38 -17.97 -8.37
C ILE A 246 12.43 -18.74 -7.55
N TRP A 247 13.15 -19.68 -8.15
CA TRP A 247 14.19 -20.43 -7.44
C TRP A 247 15.32 -19.53 -6.93
N VAL A 248 15.78 -18.58 -7.74
CA VAL A 248 16.77 -17.58 -7.30
C VAL A 248 16.23 -16.76 -6.13
N ALA A 249 14.97 -16.31 -6.19
CA ALA A 249 14.35 -15.58 -5.09
C ALA A 249 14.26 -16.41 -3.80
N VAL A 250 13.89 -17.69 -3.90
CA VAL A 250 13.84 -18.63 -2.77
C VAL A 250 15.23 -18.86 -2.18
N VAL A 251 16.25 -19.07 -3.01
CA VAL A 251 17.64 -19.27 -2.56
C VAL A 251 18.17 -18.02 -1.89
N VAL A 252 17.97 -16.84 -2.47
CA VAL A 252 18.40 -15.56 -1.88
C VAL A 252 17.67 -15.30 -0.57
N ALA A 253 16.36 -15.56 -0.48
CA ALA A 253 15.61 -15.43 0.76
C ALA A 253 16.09 -16.43 1.82
N GLY A 254 16.32 -17.69 1.46
CA GLY A 254 16.84 -18.71 2.35
C GLY A 254 18.25 -18.37 2.88
N LEU A 255 19.13 -17.88 2.00
CA LEU A 255 20.46 -17.40 2.39
C LEU A 255 20.36 -16.17 3.29
N GLY A 256 19.45 -15.24 3.01
CA GLY A 256 19.17 -14.08 3.85
C GLY A 256 18.71 -14.46 5.26
N ILE A 257 17.79 -15.43 5.36
CA ILE A 257 17.31 -15.94 6.66
C ILE A 257 18.45 -16.64 7.41
N TRP A 258 19.17 -17.53 6.74
CA TRP A 258 20.29 -18.25 7.34
C TRP A 258 21.39 -17.31 7.83
N THR A 259 21.79 -16.32 7.02
CA THR A 259 22.80 -15.32 7.40
C THR A 259 22.32 -14.44 8.56
N TRP A 260 21.04 -14.07 8.60
CA TRP A 260 20.48 -13.33 9.72
C TRP A 260 20.50 -14.17 11.02
N GLU A 261 20.08 -15.42 10.97
CA GLU A 261 20.03 -16.29 12.14
C GLU A 261 21.43 -16.58 12.70
N THR A 262 22.42 -16.76 11.83
CA THR A 262 23.78 -17.15 12.23
C THR A 262 24.73 -15.97 12.46
N HIS A 263 24.52 -14.83 11.79
CA HIS A 263 25.48 -13.73 11.75
C HIS A 263 24.83 -12.33 11.88
N SER A 264 23.63 -12.20 12.46
CA SER A 264 22.93 -10.91 12.60
C SER A 264 23.79 -9.78 13.19
N VAL A 265 24.54 -10.05 14.27
CA VAL A 265 25.43 -9.06 14.91
C VAL A 265 26.53 -8.61 13.95
N ALA A 266 27.26 -9.56 13.34
CA ALA A 266 28.32 -9.25 12.38
C ALA A 266 27.79 -8.53 11.12
N VAL A 267 26.58 -8.87 10.65
CA VAL A 267 25.92 -8.18 9.54
C VAL A 267 25.57 -6.74 9.93
N LEU A 268 25.08 -6.51 11.14
CA LEU A 268 24.77 -5.18 11.64
C LEU A 268 26.03 -4.33 11.82
N GLU A 269 27.08 -4.89 12.42
CA GLU A 269 28.38 -4.23 12.59
C GLU A 269 29.05 -3.91 11.25
N ALA A 270 29.04 -4.85 10.29
CA ALA A 270 29.57 -4.63 8.94
C ALA A 270 28.80 -3.54 8.18
N LEU A 271 27.51 -3.35 8.49
CA LEU A 271 26.70 -2.25 7.98
C LEU A 271 26.89 -0.95 8.77
N GLY A 272 27.84 -0.90 9.72
CA GLY A 272 28.11 0.26 10.57
C GLY A 272 26.97 0.57 11.53
N LYS A 273 26.21 -0.44 11.97
CA LYS A 273 25.13 -0.29 12.95
C LYS A 273 25.53 -0.87 14.30
N ASP A 274 25.03 -0.21 15.33
CA ASP A 274 24.95 -0.77 16.66
C ASP A 274 24.04 -2.02 16.66
N PRO A 275 24.50 -3.17 17.18
CA PRO A 275 23.69 -4.37 17.38
C PRO A 275 22.39 -4.13 18.15
N SER A 276 22.32 -3.09 18.99
CA SER A 276 21.10 -2.67 19.71
C SER A 276 19.99 -2.11 18.80
N LEU A 277 20.24 -2.00 17.48
CA LEU A 277 19.36 -1.38 16.51
C LEU A 277 18.91 0.01 16.95
N THR A 278 19.84 0.84 17.46
CA THR A 278 19.58 2.18 18.03
C THR A 278 18.74 2.15 19.33
N GLY A 279 19.06 1.24 20.25
CA GLY A 279 18.34 1.10 21.54
C GLY A 279 16.94 0.48 21.44
N ARG A 280 16.55 -0.04 20.27
CA ARG A 280 15.21 -0.62 20.06
C ARG A 280 15.04 -1.96 20.77
N THR A 281 16.12 -2.74 20.93
CA THR A 281 16.07 -4.02 21.64
C THR A 281 15.64 -3.85 23.09
N GLU A 282 16.16 -2.84 23.79
CA GLU A 282 15.79 -2.52 25.17
C GLU A 282 14.32 -2.08 25.30
N ILE A 283 13.84 -1.27 24.34
CA ILE A 283 12.43 -0.89 24.25
C ILE A 283 11.55 -2.14 24.12
N TRP A 284 11.93 -3.06 23.23
CA TRP A 284 11.15 -4.27 22.96
C TRP A 284 11.11 -5.19 24.19
N ASP A 285 12.22 -5.38 24.88
CA ASP A 285 12.27 -6.21 26.10
C ASP A 285 11.43 -5.61 27.24
N SER A 286 11.42 -4.29 27.39
CA SER A 286 10.54 -3.58 28.33
C SER A 286 9.06 -3.73 27.95
N LEU A 287 8.73 -3.53 26.67
CA LEU A 287 7.35 -3.66 26.19
C LEU A 287 6.83 -5.08 26.27
N MET A 288 7.65 -6.10 25.99
CA MET A 288 7.23 -7.49 26.08
C MET A 288 6.90 -7.91 27.52
N ARG A 289 7.58 -7.33 28.53
CA ARG A 289 7.17 -7.47 29.94
C ARG A 289 5.80 -6.83 30.21
N LYS A 290 5.52 -5.65 29.65
CA LYS A 290 4.19 -5.04 29.72
C LYS A 290 3.10 -5.82 28.99
N VAL A 291 3.43 -6.46 27.86
CA VAL A 291 2.53 -7.40 27.17
C VAL A 291 2.21 -8.59 28.06
N ALA A 292 3.20 -9.14 28.78
CA ALA A 292 3.01 -10.26 29.69
C ALA A 292 2.05 -9.93 30.85
N ASP A 293 1.99 -8.67 31.29
CA ASP A 293 1.03 -8.22 32.32
C ASP A 293 -0.43 -8.27 31.81
N ARG A 294 -0.67 -8.01 30.52
CA ARG A 294 -2.02 -7.94 29.91
C ARG A 294 -2.09 -8.57 28.52
N PRO A 295 -1.85 -9.88 28.37
CA PRO A 295 -1.65 -10.53 27.07
C PRO A 295 -2.92 -10.57 26.21
N TRP A 296 -4.11 -10.56 26.82
CA TRP A 296 -5.39 -10.69 26.12
C TRP A 296 -6.04 -9.36 25.79
N THR A 297 -5.93 -8.38 26.69
CA THR A 297 -6.65 -7.11 26.60
C THR A 297 -5.75 -5.97 26.15
N GLY A 298 -4.44 -6.04 26.40
CA GLY A 298 -3.55 -4.90 26.31
C GLY A 298 -3.97 -3.76 27.25
N TYR A 299 -3.54 -2.56 26.92
CA TYR A 299 -3.81 -1.35 27.72
C TYR A 299 -4.89 -0.44 27.12
N GLY A 300 -5.47 -0.82 25.98
CA GLY A 300 -6.47 -0.02 25.26
C GLY A 300 -5.91 0.63 24.00
N TYR A 301 -6.75 0.70 22.97
CA TYR A 301 -6.36 1.20 21.64
C TYR A 301 -5.89 2.65 21.71
N GLY A 302 -4.63 2.87 21.34
CA GLY A 302 -4.01 4.19 21.38
C GLY A 302 -3.98 4.83 22.78
N ALA A 303 -4.09 4.07 23.87
CA ALA A 303 -4.01 4.64 25.22
C ALA A 303 -2.63 4.49 25.86
N PHE A 304 -1.82 3.53 25.39
CA PHE A 304 -0.56 3.19 26.03
C PHE A 304 0.45 4.34 25.99
N TRP A 305 0.72 4.91 24.81
CA TRP A 305 1.64 6.02 24.63
C TRP A 305 0.94 7.34 24.96
N GLY A 306 1.13 7.85 26.19
CA GLY A 306 0.71 9.18 26.65
C GLY A 306 1.92 10.09 26.91
N ARG A 307 1.74 11.37 27.26
CA ARG A 307 2.88 12.22 27.67
C ARG A 307 3.49 11.71 28.97
N VAL A 308 4.65 12.24 29.33
CA VAL A 308 5.31 11.87 30.60
C VAL A 308 4.38 12.22 31.76
N GLY A 309 4.09 11.24 32.62
CA GLY A 309 3.16 11.36 33.74
C GLY A 309 1.71 10.99 33.41
N GLU A 310 1.33 10.85 32.14
CA GLU A 310 -0.05 10.52 31.73
C GLU A 310 -0.28 9.00 31.63
N SER A 311 0.78 8.22 31.39
CA SER A 311 0.70 6.77 31.26
C SER A 311 1.78 6.09 32.10
N VAL A 312 1.37 5.60 33.27
CA VAL A 312 2.22 4.82 34.18
C VAL A 312 3.00 3.69 33.47
N PRO A 313 2.38 2.86 32.60
CA PRO A 313 3.14 1.79 31.95
C PRO A 313 4.15 2.32 30.92
N ALA A 314 3.86 3.40 30.18
CA ALA A 314 4.82 4.00 29.25
C ALA A 314 5.95 4.71 29.98
N ASP A 315 5.68 5.36 31.11
CA ASP A 315 6.71 5.99 31.94
C ASP A 315 7.67 4.98 32.55
N TRP A 316 7.21 3.77 32.82
CA TRP A 316 8.07 2.68 33.25
C TRP A 316 9.08 2.29 32.14
N VAL A 317 8.61 2.18 30.90
CA VAL A 317 9.47 1.92 29.73
C VAL A 317 10.49 3.04 29.54
N ARG A 318 10.07 4.31 29.68
CA ARG A 318 10.96 5.48 29.59
C ARG A 318 12.04 5.49 30.66
N LYS A 319 11.68 5.11 31.90
CA LYS A 319 12.63 5.00 33.01
C LYS A 319 13.67 3.91 32.76
N GLU A 320 13.27 2.76 32.23
CA GLU A 320 14.19 1.67 31.94
C GLU A 320 15.14 1.99 30.78
N THR A 321 14.63 2.62 29.73
CA THR A 321 15.42 2.94 28.53
C THR A 321 16.23 4.23 28.67
N GLY A 322 15.92 5.08 29.66
CA GLY A 322 16.65 6.32 29.93
C GLY A 322 16.31 7.49 29.01
N TRP A 323 15.26 7.39 28.18
CA TRP A 323 14.85 8.46 27.26
C TRP A 323 13.34 8.45 26.96
N THR A 324 12.85 9.53 26.35
CA THR A 324 11.43 9.69 26.01
C THR A 324 11.10 8.91 24.75
N VAL A 325 10.70 7.64 24.92
CA VAL A 325 10.23 6.77 23.84
C VAL A 325 8.80 7.14 23.42
N PRO A 326 8.55 7.54 22.15
CA PRO A 326 7.22 7.92 21.68
C PRO A 326 6.42 6.75 21.09
N SER A 327 7.10 5.67 20.69
CA SER A 327 6.49 4.47 20.09
C SER A 327 7.40 3.25 20.22
N ALA A 328 6.86 2.05 19.95
CA ALA A 328 7.65 0.82 19.94
C ALA A 328 8.64 0.72 18.75
N HIS A 329 8.47 1.54 17.71
CA HIS A 329 9.16 1.39 16.42
C HIS A 329 9.06 -0.04 15.86
N ASN A 330 7.94 -0.69 16.12
CA ASN A 330 7.58 -2.03 15.66
C ASN A 330 6.06 -2.16 15.81
N GLY A 331 5.35 -2.24 14.68
CA GLY A 331 3.89 -2.25 14.67
C GLY A 331 3.28 -3.47 15.36
N TRP A 332 3.99 -4.60 15.43
CA TRP A 332 3.47 -5.80 16.09
C TRP A 332 3.55 -5.72 17.61
N ILE A 333 4.68 -5.25 18.14
CA ILE A 333 4.83 -5.04 19.59
C ILE A 333 3.86 -3.95 20.05
N ASP A 334 3.73 -2.88 19.27
CA ASP A 334 2.80 -1.81 19.57
C ASP A 334 1.34 -2.31 19.59
N LEU A 335 0.98 -3.16 18.63
CA LEU A 335 -0.33 -3.80 18.57
C LEU A 335 -0.59 -4.75 19.75
N LEU A 336 0.42 -5.54 20.16
CA LEU A 336 0.34 -6.42 21.33
C LEU A 336 0.12 -5.62 22.62
N VAL A 337 0.82 -4.51 22.79
CA VAL A 337 0.67 -3.67 23.98
C VAL A 337 -0.71 -2.99 23.99
N GLN A 338 -1.22 -2.57 22.84
CA GLN A 338 -2.51 -1.87 22.75
C GLN A 338 -3.72 -2.81 22.86
N LEU A 339 -3.70 -3.94 22.15
CA LEU A 339 -4.86 -4.83 21.93
C LEU A 339 -4.61 -6.30 22.28
N GLY A 340 -3.42 -6.63 22.78
CA GLY A 340 -3.03 -8.01 23.11
C GLY A 340 -2.90 -8.92 21.89
N TRP A 341 -2.75 -10.21 22.18
CA TRP A 341 -2.75 -11.28 21.18
C TRP A 341 -3.99 -11.31 20.28
N PRO A 342 -5.23 -11.04 20.76
CA PRO A 342 -6.39 -10.97 19.89
C PRO A 342 -6.22 -9.95 18.76
N GLY A 343 -5.67 -8.78 19.04
CA GLY A 343 -5.36 -7.76 18.03
C GLY A 343 -4.30 -8.22 17.04
N ALA A 344 -3.19 -8.76 17.54
CA ALA A 344 -2.10 -9.26 16.72
C ALA A 344 -2.54 -10.41 15.79
N VAL A 345 -3.28 -11.39 16.31
CA VAL A 345 -3.81 -12.52 15.54
C VAL A 345 -4.80 -12.03 14.48
N LEU A 346 -5.73 -11.15 14.84
CA LEU A 346 -6.70 -10.60 13.89
C LEU A 346 -6.01 -9.92 12.72
N VAL A 347 -5.07 -9.00 12.99
CA VAL A 347 -4.33 -8.28 11.94
C VAL A 347 -3.45 -9.24 11.14
N GLY A 348 -2.79 -10.19 11.79
CA GLY A 348 -1.99 -11.22 11.12
C GLY A 348 -2.81 -12.07 10.15
N VAL A 349 -3.99 -12.52 10.57
CA VAL A 349 -4.91 -13.28 9.71
C VAL A 349 -5.39 -12.42 8.54
N LEU A 350 -5.76 -11.15 8.77
CA LEU A 350 -6.18 -10.26 7.69
C LEU A 350 -5.05 -10.00 6.68
N MET A 351 -3.82 -9.80 7.16
CA MET A 351 -2.65 -9.62 6.31
C MET A 351 -2.34 -10.87 5.48
N ALA A 352 -2.29 -12.04 6.13
CA ALA A 352 -2.03 -13.31 5.47
C ALA A 352 -3.12 -13.67 4.44
N ALA A 353 -4.40 -13.53 4.81
CA ALA A 353 -5.52 -13.77 3.92
C ALA A 353 -5.50 -12.80 2.72
N THR A 354 -5.22 -11.53 2.94
CA THR A 354 -5.11 -10.53 1.86
C THR A 354 -3.98 -10.87 0.90
N ALA A 355 -2.80 -11.22 1.42
CA ALA A 355 -1.66 -11.63 0.61
C ALA A 355 -1.97 -12.88 -0.20
N LEU A 356 -2.56 -13.91 0.42
CA LEU A 356 -2.96 -15.15 -0.25
C LEU A 356 -3.96 -14.88 -1.38
N ILE A 357 -5.03 -14.14 -1.11
CA ILE A 357 -6.04 -13.80 -2.12
C ILE A 357 -5.41 -12.97 -3.25
N ALA A 358 -4.54 -12.01 -2.93
CA ALA A 358 -3.84 -11.20 -3.93
C ALA A 358 -2.94 -12.06 -4.83
N VAL A 359 -2.19 -13.02 -4.26
CA VAL A 359 -1.37 -13.97 -5.01
C VAL A 359 -2.24 -14.82 -5.93
N LEU A 360 -3.27 -15.47 -5.39
CA LEU A 360 -4.18 -16.33 -6.17
C LEU A 360 -4.84 -15.58 -7.33
N ARG A 361 -5.20 -14.31 -7.14
CA ARG A 361 -5.78 -13.47 -8.18
C ARG A 361 -4.76 -12.95 -9.20
N SER A 362 -3.50 -12.77 -8.79
CA SER A 362 -2.42 -12.35 -9.67
C SER A 362 -2.05 -13.42 -10.70
N MET A 363 -2.33 -14.70 -10.39
CA MET A 363 -2.16 -15.85 -11.28
C MET A 363 -3.25 -15.93 -12.38
N GLY A 364 -4.33 -15.17 -12.25
CA GLY A 364 -5.45 -15.11 -13.21
C GLY A 364 -5.51 -13.83 -14.05
N SER A 365 -6.72 -13.40 -14.44
CA SER A 365 -7.00 -12.24 -15.31
C SER A 365 -6.79 -10.84 -14.68
N GLY A 366 -6.40 -10.76 -13.39
CA GLY A 366 -6.25 -9.53 -12.60
C GLY A 366 -4.86 -8.88 -12.60
N VAL A 367 -4.06 -9.16 -13.64
CA VAL A 367 -2.60 -9.04 -13.66
C VAL A 367 -2.02 -7.67 -13.26
N ARG A 368 -2.68 -6.54 -13.52
CA ARG A 368 -2.04 -5.22 -13.33
C ARG A 368 -2.11 -4.65 -11.92
N GLU A 369 -3.22 -4.90 -11.24
CA GLU A 369 -3.46 -4.37 -9.90
C GLU A 369 -2.90 -5.28 -8.82
N GLY A 370 -2.91 -6.60 -9.07
CA GLY A 370 -2.29 -7.59 -8.19
C GLY A 370 -0.79 -7.34 -8.00
N TRP A 371 -0.07 -6.91 -9.03
CA TRP A 371 1.39 -6.70 -8.93
C TRP A 371 1.77 -5.54 -8.01
N TRP A 372 1.09 -4.39 -8.13
CA TRP A 372 1.29 -3.29 -7.19
C TRP A 372 0.86 -3.70 -5.79
N GLY A 373 -0.32 -4.32 -5.64
CA GLY A 373 -0.83 -4.75 -4.34
C GLY A 373 0.13 -5.70 -3.62
N LEU A 374 0.72 -6.68 -4.33
CA LEU A 374 1.70 -7.60 -3.76
C LEU A 374 3.02 -6.90 -3.38
N GLY A 375 3.53 -6.02 -4.25
CA GLY A 375 4.71 -5.22 -3.94
C GLY A 375 4.51 -4.33 -2.71
N PHE A 376 3.35 -3.68 -2.62
CA PHE A 376 2.96 -2.89 -1.47
C PHE A 376 2.79 -3.75 -0.21
N LEU A 377 2.09 -4.89 -0.26
CA LEU A 377 1.88 -5.75 0.91
C LEU A 377 3.20 -6.26 1.50
N ALA A 378 4.16 -6.64 0.64
CA ALA A 378 5.47 -7.06 1.09
C ALA A 378 6.26 -5.89 1.71
N ALA A 379 6.25 -4.72 1.06
CA ALA A 379 6.89 -3.52 1.60
C ALA A 379 6.25 -3.08 2.93
N PHE A 380 4.92 -3.17 3.05
CA PHE A 380 4.14 -2.87 4.24
C PHE A 380 4.45 -3.84 5.38
N PHE A 381 4.60 -5.14 5.09
CA PHE A 381 5.03 -6.12 6.09
C PHE A 381 6.44 -5.83 6.61
N VAL A 382 7.41 -5.54 5.73
CA VAL A 382 8.76 -5.15 6.16
C VAL A 382 8.73 -3.87 6.98
N LEU A 383 7.93 -2.88 6.56
CA LEU A 383 7.78 -1.63 7.28
C LEU A 383 7.16 -1.84 8.66
N SER A 384 6.21 -2.78 8.82
CA SER A 384 5.54 -3.03 10.10
C SER A 384 6.45 -3.68 11.14
N LEU A 385 7.54 -4.33 10.72
CA LEU A 385 8.58 -4.84 11.63
C LEU A 385 9.48 -3.74 12.20
N SER A 386 9.50 -2.56 11.58
CA SER A 386 10.45 -1.49 11.90
C SER A 386 9.79 -0.15 12.25
N GLU A 387 8.50 0.01 12.00
CA GLU A 387 7.74 1.21 12.30
C GLU A 387 6.35 0.87 12.86
N SER A 388 5.83 1.75 13.74
CA SER A 388 4.50 1.63 14.34
C SER A 388 3.39 2.07 13.38
N ILE A 389 3.12 1.24 12.36
CA ILE A 389 2.14 1.54 11.30
C ILE A 389 0.87 0.68 11.34
N LEU A 390 0.84 -0.39 12.15
CA LEU A 390 -0.30 -1.30 12.23
C LEU A 390 -1.43 -0.69 13.06
N VAL A 391 -2.65 -0.74 12.52
CA VAL A 391 -3.87 -0.20 13.14
C VAL A 391 -3.74 1.27 13.56
N GLN A 392 -2.80 2.01 12.95
CA GLN A 392 -2.61 3.42 13.27
C GLN A 392 -3.75 4.24 12.63
N HIS A 393 -4.44 5.04 13.43
CA HIS A 393 -5.47 5.96 12.93
C HIS A 393 -4.82 7.04 12.06
N GLN A 394 -5.55 7.50 11.04
CA GLN A 394 -5.08 8.57 10.13
C GLN A 394 -3.73 8.29 9.45
N SER A 395 -3.37 7.02 9.26
CA SER A 395 -2.08 6.60 8.71
C SER A 395 -2.24 6.04 7.30
N LEU A 396 -1.55 6.64 6.32
CA LEU A 396 -1.62 6.20 4.92
C LEU A 396 -1.25 4.70 4.73
N PRO A 397 -0.15 4.17 5.31
CA PRO A 397 0.18 2.74 5.18
C PRO A 397 -0.98 1.81 5.59
N TRP A 398 -1.61 2.08 6.75
CA TRP A 398 -2.73 1.27 7.23
C TRP A 398 -3.96 1.38 6.32
N VAL A 399 -4.28 2.60 5.87
CA VAL A 399 -5.36 2.86 4.92
C VAL A 399 -5.14 2.11 3.60
N LEU A 400 -3.91 2.10 3.08
CA LEU A 400 -3.59 1.39 1.84
C LEU A 400 -3.63 -0.13 2.01
N PHE A 401 -3.23 -0.65 3.16
CA PHE A 401 -3.43 -2.07 3.48
C PHE A 401 -4.91 -2.45 3.38
N LEU A 402 -5.80 -1.70 4.03
CA LEU A 402 -7.24 -1.93 3.96
C LEU A 402 -7.82 -1.70 2.55
N ALA A 403 -7.26 -0.77 1.77
CA ALA A 403 -7.65 -0.56 0.37
C ALA A 403 -7.26 -1.77 -0.51
N VAL A 404 -6.06 -2.33 -0.32
CA VAL A 404 -5.61 -3.56 -1.01
C VAL A 404 -6.43 -4.76 -0.57
N LEU A 405 -6.76 -4.89 0.72
CA LEU A 405 -7.67 -5.91 1.24
C LEU A 405 -9.03 -5.82 0.55
N THR A 406 -9.60 -4.61 0.52
CA THR A 406 -10.87 -4.34 -0.15
C THR A 406 -10.84 -4.78 -1.59
N ARG A 407 -9.72 -4.50 -2.27
CA ARG A 407 -9.57 -4.89 -3.66
C ARG A 407 -9.42 -6.39 -3.85
N ALA A 408 -8.68 -7.05 -2.97
CA ALA A 408 -8.46 -8.49 -3.01
C ALA A 408 -9.78 -9.26 -2.89
N VAL A 409 -10.73 -8.80 -2.06
CA VAL A 409 -12.02 -9.47 -1.85
C VAL A 409 -13.11 -9.07 -2.85
N LEU A 410 -12.99 -7.93 -3.52
CA LEU A 410 -14.00 -7.47 -4.49
C LEU A 410 -13.93 -8.26 -5.81
N PRO A 411 -15.05 -8.80 -6.34
CA PRO A 411 -15.07 -9.51 -7.61
C PRO A 411 -14.44 -8.69 -8.76
N SER A 412 -13.69 -9.35 -9.64
CA SER A 412 -13.28 -8.73 -10.90
C SER A 412 -14.54 -8.50 -11.75
N PRO A 413 -14.66 -7.38 -12.50
CA PRO A 413 -15.72 -7.25 -13.49
C PRO A 413 -15.68 -8.45 -14.43
N ALA A 414 -16.84 -9.05 -14.72
CA ALA A 414 -16.91 -10.15 -15.67
C ALA A 414 -16.28 -9.70 -17.00
N PRO A 415 -15.45 -10.54 -17.65
CA PRO A 415 -14.98 -10.22 -18.98
C PRO A 415 -16.20 -10.04 -19.88
N VAL A 416 -16.33 -8.86 -20.50
CA VAL A 416 -17.37 -8.63 -21.51
C VAL A 416 -17.19 -9.71 -22.55
N ALA A 417 -18.22 -10.54 -22.76
CA ALA A 417 -18.23 -11.47 -23.86
C ALA A 417 -17.98 -10.66 -25.12
N VAL A 418 -16.79 -10.80 -25.70
CA VAL A 418 -16.52 -10.23 -27.01
C VAL A 418 -17.61 -10.82 -27.89
N PRO A 419 -18.48 -10.02 -28.53
CA PRO A 419 -19.43 -10.58 -29.47
C PRO A 419 -18.59 -11.42 -30.42
N LEU A 420 -18.84 -12.74 -30.43
CA LEU A 420 -18.19 -13.65 -31.36
C LEU A 420 -18.34 -12.96 -32.70
N VAL A 421 -17.21 -12.57 -33.31
CA VAL A 421 -17.22 -11.96 -34.63
C VAL A 421 -18.12 -12.85 -35.45
N GLU A 422 -19.29 -12.34 -35.84
CA GLU A 422 -20.17 -13.07 -36.72
C GLU A 422 -19.29 -13.41 -37.91
N LYS A 423 -18.97 -14.70 -38.03
CA LYS A 423 -18.06 -15.20 -39.04
C LYS A 423 -18.70 -14.74 -40.34
N ARG A 424 -18.18 -13.66 -40.96
CA ARG A 424 -18.75 -13.07 -42.17
C ARG A 424 -18.93 -14.20 -43.17
N ARG A 425 -20.15 -14.74 -43.27
CA ARG A 425 -20.54 -15.67 -44.31
C ARG A 425 -20.67 -14.82 -45.56
N GLY A 426 -19.55 -14.58 -46.23
CA GLY A 426 -19.56 -13.82 -47.47
C GLY A 426 -18.34 -12.93 -47.62
N ALA A 427 -17.24 -13.52 -48.08
CA ALA A 427 -16.36 -12.98 -49.12
C ALA A 427 -15.14 -13.90 -49.19
N TYR A 428 -14.75 -14.27 -50.41
CA TYR A 428 -13.70 -15.23 -50.75
C TYR A 428 -14.11 -16.72 -50.71
N GLN A 429 -15.18 -17.05 -51.44
CA GLN A 429 -15.01 -18.15 -52.40
C GLN A 429 -14.22 -17.59 -53.58
N THR A 430 -12.89 -17.52 -53.48
CA THR A 430 -12.08 -17.57 -54.70
C THR A 430 -12.32 -18.95 -55.27
N GLY A 431 -13.07 -19.03 -56.36
CA GLY A 431 -13.19 -20.26 -57.14
C GLY A 431 -11.80 -20.83 -57.37
N SER A 432 -11.67 -22.16 -57.24
CA SER A 432 -10.45 -22.90 -57.55
C SER A 432 -9.86 -22.36 -58.85
N ARG A 433 -8.67 -21.75 -58.78
CA ARG A 433 -7.87 -21.38 -59.98
C ARG A 433 -7.19 -22.60 -60.61
N ILE A 434 -7.75 -23.79 -60.42
CA ILE A 434 -7.32 -25.03 -61.04
C ILE A 434 -8.57 -25.70 -61.62
N ALA A 435 -9.08 -25.17 -62.73
CA ALA A 435 -9.93 -25.84 -63.72
C ALA A 435 -10.50 -24.80 -64.73
N ALA A 436 -9.64 -24.04 -65.39
CA ALA A 436 -10.07 -23.16 -66.50
C ALA A 436 -9.13 -23.29 -67.71
N GLN A 437 -8.71 -24.52 -68.01
CA GLN A 437 -8.12 -24.91 -69.29
C GLN A 437 -8.48 -26.36 -69.61
N TYR A 438 -9.76 -26.62 -69.93
CA TYR A 438 -10.18 -27.86 -70.60
C TYR A 438 -11.27 -27.51 -71.61
N PRO A 439 -11.05 -27.67 -72.93
CA PRO A 439 -12.03 -27.27 -73.95
C PRO A 439 -13.29 -28.15 -74.07
N HIS A 440 -13.44 -29.21 -73.25
CA HIS A 440 -14.47 -30.25 -73.47
C HIS A 440 -15.20 -30.73 -72.21
N GLY A 441 -15.60 -29.83 -71.30
CA GLY A 441 -16.43 -30.19 -70.14
C GLY A 441 -17.94 -29.96 -70.36
N PRO A 442 -18.84 -30.91 -70.06
CA PRO A 442 -20.26 -30.80 -70.38
C PRO A 442 -21.00 -29.85 -69.42
N VAL A 443 -21.89 -29.03 -69.97
CA VAL A 443 -22.79 -28.14 -69.24
C VAL A 443 -23.82 -28.97 -68.47
N ARG A 444 -23.72 -29.03 -67.15
CA ARG A 444 -24.82 -29.52 -66.28
C ARG A 444 -25.65 -28.33 -65.80
N SER A 445 -26.87 -28.24 -66.30
CA SER A 445 -27.92 -27.36 -65.81
C SER A 445 -28.29 -27.73 -64.37
N ARG A 446 -28.38 -26.73 -63.49
CA ARG A 446 -28.94 -26.87 -62.14
C ARG A 446 -30.41 -26.47 -62.17
N THR A 447 -31.29 -27.46 -61.98
CA THR A 447 -32.70 -27.26 -61.64
C THR A 447 -32.77 -26.82 -60.18
N VAL A 448 -33.42 -25.67 -59.94
CA VAL A 448 -33.76 -25.16 -58.61
C VAL A 448 -34.99 -25.92 -58.11
N VAL A 449 -34.91 -26.52 -56.92
CA VAL A 449 -36.09 -26.96 -56.16
C VAL A 449 -36.07 -26.26 -54.82
N SER A 450 -37.12 -25.46 -54.61
CA SER A 450 -37.50 -24.84 -53.34
C SER A 450 -38.06 -25.88 -52.37
N ARG A 451 -37.62 -25.84 -51.11
CA ARG A 451 -38.48 -25.95 -49.92
C ARG A 451 -37.80 -25.26 -48.74
#